data_AF-A0A7S2GLT9-F1
#
_entry.id   AF-A0A7S2GLT9-F1
#
_cell.length_a   1.000
_cell.length_b   1.000
_cell.length_c   1.000
_cell.angle_alpha   90.00
_cell.angle_beta   90.00
_cell.angle_gamma   90.00
#
_symmetry.space_group_name_H-M   'P 1'
#
loop_
_entity.id
_entity.type
_entity.pdbx_description
1 polymer ?
#
loop_
_entity_poly.entity_id
_entity_poly.type
_entity_poly.pdbx_seq_one_letter_code
_entity_poly.pdbx_strand_id
1 'polypeptide(L)'
;MVRATQLLALASVTGMVGAFTAPHRLTRVSTRVFSEAPVAEEPKYETINGWTADPSAFCWGLPGNIAPVGNFDPIGLSKDLDLTEMKRFREAEVTHGRVSMLAVLGFLTAESFHPLFGGMIAGPAIRHLDQVRQVAPLFFEILAVTIGLAELYRSLVGWVSPQDVKKYFGGELKDNYYPGDIGFDPLGLKPTDPKEFAEMQTKELQNGRLAMLAAMGFILQETVNEQGILENLGVGQ
;
A
#
# COMPACT_ATOMS: atom_id res chain seq x y z
N MET A 1 -42.13 37.56 43.62
CA MET A 1 -41.79 39.00 43.57
C MET A 1 -40.31 39.13 43.27
N VAL A 2 -39.96 40.10 42.44
CA VAL A 2 -38.76 40.21 41.61
C VAL A 2 -37.54 40.77 42.38
N ARG A 3 -36.34 40.23 42.04
CA ARG A 3 -34.96 40.79 42.15
C ARG A 3 -34.37 41.10 43.53
N ALA A 4 -33.08 40.79 43.66
CA ALA A 4 -31.96 41.75 43.80
C ALA A 4 -30.79 41.08 44.56
N THR A 5 -29.71 40.66 43.89
CA THR A 5 -28.43 41.42 43.76
C THR A 5 -27.83 41.88 45.09
N GLN A 6 -26.60 41.47 45.41
CA GLN A 6 -25.41 42.33 45.37
C GLN A 6 -24.15 41.67 45.98
N LEU A 7 -23.04 41.89 45.29
CA LEU A 7 -21.67 41.45 45.54
C LEU A 7 -20.81 42.72 45.66
N LEU A 8 -19.74 42.60 46.45
CA LEU A 8 -18.48 43.36 46.42
C LEU A 8 -18.32 44.69 47.21
N ALA A 9 -17.67 44.50 48.37
CA ALA A 9 -16.52 45.17 48.96
C ALA A 9 -16.05 46.58 48.51
N LEU A 10 -15.86 47.40 49.54
CA LEU A 10 -15.36 48.77 49.64
C LEU A 10 -13.85 48.78 49.98
N ALA A 11 -13.02 49.61 49.33
CA ALA A 11 -11.78 50.13 49.90
C ALA A 11 -11.34 51.40 49.14
N SER A 12 -11.02 52.45 49.87
CA SER A 12 -10.77 53.82 49.39
C SER A 12 -9.57 54.45 50.13
N VAL A 13 -9.07 55.58 49.56
CA VAL A 13 -8.18 56.62 50.16
C VAL A 13 -6.68 56.27 50.01
N THR A 14 -5.73 57.07 49.47
CA THR A 14 -5.52 58.54 49.36
C THR A 14 -4.40 58.79 48.32
N GLY A 15 -4.41 59.85 47.49
CA GLY A 15 -3.63 61.08 47.76
C GLY A 15 -3.01 61.67 46.46
N MET A 16 -3.25 62.97 46.22
CA MET A 16 -2.87 63.80 45.06
C MET A 16 -1.54 64.55 45.31
N VAL A 17 -0.63 64.66 44.32
CA VAL A 17 0.23 65.84 44.05
C VAL A 17 0.62 65.86 42.57
N GLY A 18 0.51 67.02 41.91
CA GLY A 18 0.70 67.20 40.47
C GLY A 18 2.10 67.64 40.00
N ALA A 19 2.38 67.24 38.75
CA ALA A 19 3.08 67.92 37.64
C ALA A 19 4.48 68.55 37.83
N PHE A 20 5.50 67.93 37.21
CA PHE A 20 6.56 68.65 36.51
C PHE A 20 7.07 67.79 35.32
N THR A 21 7.01 68.35 34.11
CA THR A 21 7.35 67.71 32.82
C THR A 21 8.85 67.86 32.49
N ALA A 22 9.45 66.84 31.85
CA ALA A 22 10.71 66.94 31.11
C ALA A 22 10.59 66.17 29.76
N PRO A 23 11.16 66.66 28.64
CA PRO A 23 10.90 66.08 27.33
C PRO A 23 11.92 65.00 26.90
N HIS A 24 11.41 64.10 26.05
CA HIS A 24 12.07 63.23 25.07
C HIS A 24 13.13 62.19 25.48
N ARG A 25 12.74 60.91 25.35
CA ARG A 25 13.31 59.98 24.34
C ARG A 25 12.33 58.81 24.12
N LEU A 26 11.62 58.79 22.99
CA LEU A 26 10.87 57.60 22.57
C LEU A 26 11.89 56.54 22.11
N THR A 27 12.26 55.62 23.00
CA THR A 27 12.82 54.34 22.56
C THR A 27 11.74 53.64 21.74
N ARG A 28 11.92 53.63 20.42
CA ARG A 28 11.15 52.81 19.48
C ARG A 28 11.26 51.38 19.96
N VAL A 29 10.25 50.89 20.69
CA VAL A 29 10.04 49.46 20.89
C VAL A 29 9.73 48.94 19.50
N SER A 30 10.77 48.46 18.82
CA SER A 30 10.61 47.64 17.65
C SER A 30 9.85 46.42 18.12
N THR A 31 8.54 46.40 17.87
CA THR A 31 7.82 45.15 17.73
C THR A 31 8.57 44.40 16.63
N ARG A 32 9.52 43.56 17.04
CA ARG A 32 9.91 42.43 16.20
C ARG A 32 8.61 41.68 16.08
N VAL A 33 7.96 41.84 14.92
CA VAL A 33 7.05 40.82 14.42
C VAL A 33 7.91 39.58 14.49
N PHE A 34 7.69 38.78 15.53
CA PHE A 34 8.10 37.39 15.48
C PHE A 34 7.37 36.90 14.25
N SER A 35 8.13 36.79 13.15
CA SER A 35 7.75 35.95 12.03
C SER A 35 7.41 34.64 12.70
N GLU A 36 6.12 34.35 12.78
CA GLU A 36 5.63 33.04 13.11
C GLU A 36 6.38 32.12 12.16
N ALA A 37 7.31 31.33 12.72
CA ALA A 37 7.89 30.24 11.96
C ALA A 37 6.70 29.44 11.44
N PRO A 38 6.67 29.02 10.16
CA PRO A 38 5.55 28.25 9.65
C PRO A 38 5.33 27.10 10.61
N VAL A 39 4.18 27.12 11.30
CA VAL A 39 3.74 26.02 12.13
C VAL A 39 3.73 24.84 11.16
N ALA A 40 4.62 23.87 11.36
CA ALA A 40 4.62 22.67 10.57
C ALA A 40 3.23 22.07 10.68
N GLU A 41 2.46 22.12 9.60
CA GLU A 41 1.13 21.52 9.55
C GLU A 41 1.28 20.07 10.02
N GLU A 42 0.49 19.66 11.00
CA GLU A 42 0.46 18.25 11.37
C GLU A 42 0.17 17.42 10.12
N PRO A 43 0.87 16.28 9.91
CA PRO A 43 0.69 15.53 8.68
C PRO A 43 -0.78 15.12 8.57
N LYS A 44 -1.46 15.62 7.53
CA LYS A 44 -2.87 15.33 7.24
C LYS A 44 -3.15 13.82 7.07
N TYR A 45 -2.10 13.02 6.91
CA TYR A 45 -2.14 11.57 6.70
C TYR A 45 -1.18 10.87 7.66
N GLU A 46 -1.58 9.71 8.17
CA GLU A 46 -0.77 8.90 9.09
C GLU A 46 0.51 8.39 8.41
N THR A 47 1.61 8.37 9.17
CA THR A 47 2.89 7.78 8.74
C THR A 47 2.81 6.25 8.88
N ILE A 48 2.87 5.51 7.78
CA ILE A 48 2.74 4.04 7.80
C ILE A 48 4.02 3.42 7.25
N ASN A 49 4.72 2.60 8.06
CA ASN A 49 6.04 2.04 7.71
C ASN A 49 7.05 3.11 7.22
N GLY A 50 6.94 4.33 7.77
CA GLY A 50 7.79 5.47 7.41
C GLY A 50 7.49 6.12 6.05
N TRP A 51 6.43 5.70 5.37
CA TRP A 51 5.84 6.42 4.24
C TRP A 51 4.76 7.40 4.73
N THR A 52 4.73 8.59 4.13
CA THR A 52 3.67 9.58 4.32
C THR A 52 3.05 9.88 2.96
N ALA A 53 1.72 9.96 2.94
CA ALA A 53 1.01 10.24 1.71
C ALA A 53 1.22 11.70 1.29
N ASP A 54 1.79 11.90 0.11
CA ASP A 54 1.98 13.22 -0.49
C ASP A 54 1.06 13.39 -1.71
N PRO A 55 0.00 14.21 -1.64
CA PRO A 55 -0.92 14.44 -2.76
C PRO A 55 -0.26 15.01 -4.02
N SER A 56 0.91 15.66 -3.88
CA SER A 56 1.62 16.28 -5.00
C SER A 56 2.55 15.31 -5.73
N ALA A 57 2.91 14.19 -5.09
CA ALA A 57 3.78 13.18 -5.65
C ALA A 57 3.00 12.15 -6.50
N PHE A 58 3.67 11.57 -7.50
CA PHE A 58 3.10 10.49 -8.31
C PHE A 58 2.68 9.30 -7.42
N CYS A 59 1.46 8.79 -7.63
CA CYS A 59 0.87 7.72 -6.82
C CYS A 59 1.00 7.96 -5.30
N TRP A 60 0.80 9.20 -4.86
CA TRP A 60 0.87 9.61 -3.44
C TRP A 60 2.23 9.36 -2.77
N GLY A 61 3.31 9.29 -3.55
CA GLY A 61 4.67 9.04 -3.05
C GLY A 61 4.96 7.57 -2.74
N LEU A 62 4.11 6.63 -3.18
CA LEU A 62 4.35 5.20 -3.01
C LEU A 62 5.59 4.74 -3.81
N PRO A 63 6.45 3.87 -3.26
CA PRO A 63 7.69 3.43 -3.90
C PRO A 63 7.42 2.55 -5.13
N GLY A 64 8.45 2.12 -5.87
CA GLY A 64 8.26 1.26 -7.05
C GLY A 64 8.37 1.95 -8.40
N ASN A 65 8.61 3.25 -8.44
CA ASN A 65 9.08 3.92 -9.64
C ASN A 65 10.62 3.91 -9.68
N ILE A 66 11.21 3.42 -10.76
CA ILE A 66 12.65 3.48 -11.03
C ILE A 66 12.90 4.00 -12.45
N ALA A 67 14.03 4.68 -12.65
CA ALA A 67 14.55 4.94 -13.98
C ALA A 67 14.96 3.60 -14.66
N PRO A 68 14.78 3.41 -15.98
CA PRO A 68 14.44 4.41 -17.01
C PRO A 68 12.93 4.58 -17.29
N VAL A 69 12.06 3.73 -16.73
CA VAL A 69 10.62 3.70 -17.06
C VAL A 69 9.87 4.89 -16.46
N GLY A 70 10.29 5.38 -15.28
CA GLY A 70 9.71 6.58 -14.69
C GLY A 70 8.22 6.44 -14.33
N ASN A 71 7.52 7.58 -14.24
CA ASN A 71 6.09 7.62 -13.92
C ASN A 71 5.26 7.12 -15.12
N PHE A 72 5.02 5.81 -15.17
CA PHE A 72 4.27 5.18 -16.25
C PHE A 72 2.76 5.15 -15.94
N ASP A 73 2.02 6.12 -16.47
CA ASP A 73 0.55 6.11 -16.53
C ASP A 73 0.05 6.80 -17.82
N PRO A 74 0.11 6.10 -18.98
CA PRO A 74 -0.28 6.69 -20.27
C PRO A 74 -1.79 6.94 -20.39
N ILE A 75 -2.61 6.17 -19.68
CA ILE A 75 -4.08 6.24 -19.74
C ILE A 75 -4.64 7.20 -18.68
N GLY A 76 -3.83 7.58 -17.69
CA GLY A 76 -4.23 8.50 -16.63
C GLY A 76 -5.13 7.83 -15.60
N LEU A 77 -4.99 6.52 -15.38
CA LEU A 77 -5.80 5.78 -14.42
C LEU A 77 -5.54 6.24 -12.97
N SER A 78 -4.37 6.82 -12.71
CA SER A 78 -3.96 7.34 -11.40
C SER A 78 -4.35 8.80 -11.15
N LYS A 79 -4.84 9.51 -12.18
CA LYS A 79 -5.22 10.93 -12.07
C LYS A 79 -6.54 11.06 -11.31
N ASP A 80 -6.61 12.03 -10.42
CA ASP A 80 -7.80 12.35 -9.61
C ASP A 80 -8.33 11.20 -8.70
N LEU A 81 -7.50 10.19 -8.43
CA LEU A 81 -7.83 9.13 -7.47
C LEU A 81 -7.69 9.60 -6.02
N ASP A 82 -8.63 9.18 -5.19
CA ASP A 82 -8.51 9.28 -3.74
C ASP A 82 -7.37 8.38 -3.22
N LEU A 83 -6.83 8.72 -2.04
CA LEU A 83 -5.75 7.99 -1.38
C LEU A 83 -6.09 6.49 -1.25
N THR A 84 -7.31 6.19 -0.83
CA THR A 84 -7.78 4.82 -0.59
C THR A 84 -7.86 4.02 -1.89
N GLU A 85 -8.24 4.66 -3.00
CA GLU A 85 -8.28 4.01 -4.30
C GLU A 85 -6.88 3.77 -4.86
N MET A 86 -5.94 4.70 -4.66
CA MET A 86 -4.55 4.49 -5.02
C MET A 86 -3.93 3.34 -4.21
N LYS A 87 -4.18 3.32 -2.89
CA LYS A 87 -3.77 2.20 -2.02
C LYS A 87 -4.31 0.87 -2.52
N ARG A 88 -5.57 0.83 -2.99
CA ARG A 88 -6.18 -0.37 -3.59
C ARG A 88 -5.48 -0.80 -4.87
N PHE A 89 -5.17 0.12 -5.78
CA PHE A 89 -4.44 -0.22 -7.01
C PHE A 89 -3.05 -0.75 -6.71
N ARG A 90 -2.37 -0.19 -5.69
CA ARG A 90 -1.08 -0.71 -5.26
C ARG A 90 -1.20 -2.10 -4.61
N GLU A 91 -2.20 -2.33 -3.76
CA GLU A 91 -2.47 -3.66 -3.18
C GLU A 91 -2.73 -4.69 -4.30
N ALA A 92 -3.51 -4.32 -5.31
CA ALA A 92 -3.76 -5.17 -6.47
C ALA A 92 -2.46 -5.48 -7.22
N GLU A 93 -1.63 -4.47 -7.49
CA GLU A 93 -0.35 -4.66 -8.17
C GLU A 93 0.59 -5.60 -7.40
N VAL A 94 0.74 -5.41 -6.09
CA VAL A 94 1.61 -6.26 -5.25
C VAL A 94 1.09 -7.70 -5.20
N THR A 95 -0.22 -7.90 -5.00
CA THR A 95 -0.81 -9.24 -4.93
C THR A 95 -0.68 -9.99 -6.26
N HIS A 96 -0.96 -9.34 -7.39
CA HIS A 96 -0.76 -9.94 -8.72
C HIS A 96 0.71 -10.23 -9.00
N GLY A 97 1.62 -9.32 -8.61
CA GLY A 97 3.06 -9.54 -8.71
C GLY A 97 3.52 -10.76 -7.93
N ARG A 98 3.10 -10.92 -6.67
CA ARG A 98 3.42 -12.08 -5.82
C ARG A 98 2.93 -13.39 -6.41
N VAL A 99 1.66 -13.44 -6.82
CA VAL A 99 1.07 -14.64 -7.44
C VAL A 99 1.79 -14.99 -8.74
N SER A 100 2.15 -13.98 -9.55
CA SER A 100 2.85 -14.19 -10.82
C SER A 100 4.29 -14.68 -10.62
N MET A 101 5.00 -14.19 -9.60
CA MET A 101 6.34 -14.70 -9.25
C MET A 101 6.28 -16.19 -8.88
N LEU A 102 5.28 -16.60 -8.09
CA LEU A 102 5.06 -18.01 -7.75
C LEU A 102 4.64 -18.82 -8.99
N ALA A 103 3.82 -18.26 -9.87
CA ALA A 103 3.41 -18.94 -11.10
C ALA A 103 4.61 -19.20 -12.02
N VAL A 104 5.45 -18.21 -12.28
CA VAL A 104 6.67 -18.37 -13.12
C VAL A 104 7.58 -19.45 -12.56
N LEU A 105 7.84 -19.43 -11.25
CA LEU A 105 8.62 -20.49 -10.61
C LEU A 105 7.94 -21.86 -10.74
N GLY A 106 6.62 -21.91 -10.54
CA GLY A 106 5.80 -23.11 -10.70
C GLY A 106 5.90 -23.71 -12.09
N PHE A 107 5.74 -22.92 -13.15
CA PHE A 107 5.88 -23.37 -14.53
C PHE A 107 7.27 -23.98 -14.80
N LEU A 108 8.35 -23.28 -14.40
CA LEU A 108 9.72 -23.74 -14.65
C LEU A 108 10.07 -25.01 -13.86
N THR A 109 9.67 -25.07 -12.59
CA THR A 109 9.94 -26.22 -11.73
C THR A 109 9.09 -27.42 -12.10
N ALA A 110 7.81 -27.22 -12.43
CA ALA A 110 6.91 -28.29 -12.79
C ALA A 110 7.41 -29.04 -14.02
N GLU A 111 7.84 -28.34 -15.07
CA GLU A 111 8.36 -28.98 -16.29
C GLU A 111 9.71 -29.70 -16.08
N SER A 112 10.54 -29.21 -15.15
CA SER A 112 11.81 -29.86 -14.82
C SER A 112 11.64 -31.07 -13.89
N PHE A 113 10.67 -31.01 -12.97
CA PHE A 113 10.51 -32.00 -11.90
C PHE A 113 9.07 -32.01 -11.35
N HIS A 114 8.30 -33.04 -11.71
CA HIS A 114 6.91 -33.25 -11.30
C HIS A 114 6.72 -34.54 -10.46
N PRO A 115 7.01 -34.52 -9.14
CA PRO A 115 6.77 -35.66 -8.24
C PRO A 115 5.31 -35.76 -7.75
N LEU A 116 4.53 -34.68 -7.89
CA LEU A 116 3.14 -34.64 -7.45
C LEU A 116 2.28 -35.59 -8.29
N PHE A 117 1.31 -36.24 -7.64
CA PHE A 117 0.40 -37.21 -8.28
C PHE A 117 1.13 -38.36 -9.01
N GLY A 118 2.32 -38.73 -8.54
CA GLY A 118 3.08 -39.88 -9.05
C GLY A 118 3.69 -39.67 -10.43
N GLY A 119 3.83 -38.43 -10.91
CA GLY A 119 4.38 -38.12 -12.24
C GLY A 119 3.45 -38.47 -13.40
N MET A 120 2.16 -38.73 -13.12
CA MET A 120 1.15 -39.11 -14.13
C MET A 120 0.62 -37.91 -14.92
N ILE A 121 1.06 -36.70 -14.60
CA ILE A 121 0.66 -35.45 -15.23
C ILE A 121 1.80 -35.05 -16.16
N ALA A 122 1.57 -35.24 -17.46
CA ALA A 122 2.53 -34.97 -18.51
C ALA A 122 1.83 -34.28 -19.69
N GLY A 123 2.55 -33.37 -20.34
CA GLY A 123 2.07 -32.58 -21.46
C GLY A 123 2.00 -31.08 -21.13
N PRO A 124 1.22 -30.32 -21.90
CA PRO A 124 1.06 -28.88 -21.67
C PRO A 124 0.42 -28.59 -20.30
N ALA A 125 1.08 -27.76 -19.50
CA ALA A 125 0.61 -27.24 -18.22
C ALA A 125 -0.82 -26.66 -18.20
N ILE A 126 -1.34 -26.17 -19.32
CA ILE A 126 -2.70 -25.67 -19.47
C ILE A 126 -3.75 -26.78 -19.36
N ARG A 127 -3.39 -28.00 -19.75
CA ARG A 127 -4.22 -29.20 -19.60
C ARG A 127 -4.00 -29.91 -18.27
N HIS A 128 -2.97 -29.54 -17.50
CA HIS A 128 -2.70 -30.16 -16.20
C HIS A 128 -3.83 -29.94 -15.20
N LEU A 129 -4.57 -28.83 -15.29
CA LEU A 129 -5.74 -28.60 -14.44
C LEU A 129 -6.82 -29.69 -14.66
N ASP A 130 -7.08 -30.07 -15.91
CA ASP A 130 -8.02 -31.13 -16.25
C ASP A 130 -7.50 -32.50 -15.75
N GLN A 131 -6.20 -32.77 -15.92
CA GLN A 131 -5.57 -34.01 -15.50
C GLN A 131 -5.57 -34.17 -13.97
N VAL A 132 -5.23 -33.12 -13.23
CA VAL A 132 -5.26 -33.12 -11.75
C VAL A 132 -6.67 -33.42 -11.24
N ARG A 133 -7.71 -32.86 -11.88
CA ARG A 133 -9.09 -33.13 -11.48
C ARG A 133 -9.50 -34.59 -11.76
N GLN A 134 -8.94 -35.23 -12.78
CA GLN A 134 -9.18 -36.66 -13.03
C GLN A 134 -8.48 -37.55 -12.01
N VAL A 135 -7.27 -37.20 -11.57
CA VAL A 135 -6.49 -37.98 -10.60
C VAL A 135 -6.95 -37.74 -9.16
N ALA A 136 -7.26 -36.49 -8.82
CA ALA A 136 -7.66 -36.05 -7.49
C ALA A 136 -8.85 -35.08 -7.57
N PRO A 137 -10.09 -35.59 -7.65
CA PRO A 137 -11.29 -34.79 -7.91
C PRO A 137 -11.62 -33.73 -6.87
N LEU A 138 -11.09 -33.84 -5.65
CA LEU A 138 -11.32 -32.89 -4.55
C LEU A 138 -10.17 -31.89 -4.33
N PHE A 139 -9.09 -32.01 -5.10
CA PHE A 139 -7.89 -31.20 -4.89
C PHE A 139 -8.18 -29.71 -5.03
N PHE A 140 -8.90 -29.32 -6.08
CA PHE A 140 -9.20 -27.91 -6.35
C PHE A 140 -10.23 -27.33 -5.39
N GLU A 141 -11.15 -28.14 -4.89
CA GLU A 141 -12.18 -27.75 -3.92
C GLU A 141 -11.53 -27.47 -2.55
N ILE A 142 -10.63 -28.35 -2.11
CA ILE A 142 -9.85 -28.14 -0.89
C ILE A 142 -8.97 -26.90 -1.05
N LEU A 143 -8.25 -26.79 -2.18
CA LEU A 143 -7.40 -25.64 -2.48
C LEU A 143 -8.21 -24.34 -2.47
N ALA A 144 -9.39 -24.32 -3.10
CA ALA A 144 -10.25 -23.14 -3.13
C ALA A 144 -10.73 -22.74 -1.73
N VAL A 145 -11.07 -23.70 -0.87
CA VAL A 145 -11.44 -23.41 0.53
C VAL A 145 -10.23 -22.86 1.30
N THR A 146 -9.05 -23.46 1.15
CA THR A 146 -7.83 -22.98 1.82
C THR A 146 -7.46 -21.57 1.36
N ILE A 147 -7.49 -21.30 0.05
CA ILE A 147 -7.28 -19.96 -0.50
C ILE A 147 -8.36 -19.00 0.02
N GLY A 148 -9.62 -19.41 0.04
CA GLY A 148 -10.72 -18.61 0.58
C GLY A 148 -10.53 -18.21 2.04
N LEU A 149 -10.01 -19.11 2.88
CA LEU A 149 -9.68 -18.81 4.28
C LEU A 149 -8.48 -17.86 4.40
N ALA A 150 -7.45 -18.04 3.58
CA ALA A 150 -6.28 -17.16 3.56
C ALA A 150 -6.65 -15.74 3.07
N GLU A 151 -7.48 -15.64 2.02
CA GLU A 151 -8.03 -14.39 1.50
C GLU A 151 -8.97 -13.73 2.50
N LEU A 152 -9.76 -14.51 3.26
CA LEU A 152 -10.57 -13.99 4.34
C LEU A 152 -9.70 -13.37 5.44
N TYR A 153 -8.63 -14.05 5.87
CA TYR A 153 -7.68 -13.50 6.83
C TYR A 153 -7.08 -12.18 6.34
N ARG A 154 -6.61 -12.15 5.08
CA ARG A 154 -6.10 -10.92 4.44
C ARG A 154 -7.14 -9.81 4.40
N SER A 155 -8.40 -10.15 4.07
CA SER A 155 -9.52 -9.22 4.04
C SER A 155 -9.75 -8.58 5.42
N LEU A 156 -9.77 -9.38 6.48
CA LEU A 156 -9.95 -8.90 7.85
C LEU A 156 -8.83 -7.95 8.32
N VAL A 157 -7.59 -8.18 7.87
CA VAL A 157 -6.45 -7.32 8.22
C VAL A 157 -6.51 -5.99 7.47
N GLY A 158 -6.63 -6.00 6.14
CA GLY A 158 -6.43 -4.81 5.31
C GLY A 158 -7.69 -4.01 4.93
N TRP A 159 -8.88 -4.62 4.97
CA TRP A 159 -10.10 -4.04 4.41
C TRP A 159 -11.08 -3.57 5.49
N VAL A 160 -11.82 -2.52 5.17
CA VAL A 160 -12.91 -2.02 6.01
C VAL A 160 -14.11 -2.98 5.93
N SER A 161 -14.79 -3.18 7.06
CA SER A 161 -15.99 -4.01 7.14
C SER A 161 -17.06 -3.54 6.15
N PRO A 162 -17.77 -4.44 5.44
CA PRO A 162 -18.77 -4.05 4.42
C PRO A 162 -19.89 -3.11 4.89
N GLN A 163 -20.08 -2.97 6.20
CA GLN A 163 -21.08 -2.12 6.83
C GLN A 163 -20.65 -0.64 6.88
N ASP A 164 -19.34 -0.38 6.88
CA ASP A 164 -18.75 0.96 7.05
C ASP A 164 -18.15 1.52 5.76
N VAL A 165 -18.25 0.78 4.65
CA VAL A 165 -17.71 1.17 3.35
C VAL A 165 -18.56 2.29 2.74
N LYS A 166 -17.94 3.43 2.43
CA LYS A 166 -18.64 4.56 1.79
C LYS A 166 -18.88 4.30 0.30
N LYS A 167 -18.01 3.53 -0.36
CA LYS A 167 -18.11 3.15 -1.77
C LYS A 167 -18.35 1.65 -1.97
N TYR A 168 -19.58 1.27 -2.32
CA TYR A 168 -19.97 -0.13 -2.53
C TYR A 168 -19.13 -0.89 -3.59
N PHE A 169 -18.57 -0.20 -4.57
CA PHE A 169 -17.82 -0.85 -5.66
C PHE A 169 -16.31 -0.87 -5.38
N GLY A 170 -15.80 -2.07 -5.13
CA GLY A 170 -14.37 -2.36 -5.05
C GLY A 170 -13.72 -2.18 -3.68
N GLY A 171 -14.50 -1.91 -2.62
CA GLY A 171 -14.07 -1.87 -1.22
C GLY A 171 -13.05 -0.77 -0.86
N GLU A 172 -12.94 -0.48 0.43
CA GLU A 172 -12.02 0.51 0.98
C GLU A 172 -10.98 -0.18 1.88
N LEU A 173 -9.71 0.20 1.73
CA LEU A 173 -8.64 -0.24 2.62
C LEU A 173 -8.65 0.63 3.88
N LYS A 174 -8.21 0.06 5.01
CA LYS A 174 -8.08 0.81 6.26
C LYS A 174 -7.03 1.91 6.12
N ASP A 175 -7.27 3.05 6.77
CA ASP A 175 -6.36 4.20 6.71
C ASP A 175 -4.95 3.86 7.23
N ASN A 176 -4.86 3.10 8.32
CA ASN A 176 -3.60 2.65 8.93
C ASN A 176 -3.01 1.36 8.30
N TYR A 177 -3.52 0.91 7.15
CA TYR A 177 -2.98 -0.26 6.46
C TYR A 177 -2.02 0.15 5.34
N TYR A 178 -0.85 -0.48 5.32
CA TYR A 178 0.12 -0.32 4.23
C TYR A 178 -0.16 -1.32 3.11
N PRO A 179 -0.31 -0.88 1.85
CA PRO A 179 -0.56 -1.79 0.73
C PRO A 179 0.53 -2.87 0.61
N GLY A 180 0.12 -4.14 0.65
CA GLY A 180 0.95 -5.33 0.56
C GLY A 180 1.49 -5.85 1.90
N ASP A 181 1.24 -5.17 3.02
CA ASP A 181 1.74 -5.55 4.34
C ASP A 181 0.66 -6.23 5.19
N ILE A 182 0.61 -7.56 5.10
CA ILE A 182 -0.31 -8.41 5.87
C ILE A 182 0.22 -8.76 7.27
N GLY A 183 1.38 -8.22 7.68
CA GLY A 183 2.03 -8.56 8.95
C GLY A 183 2.65 -9.96 9.00
N PHE A 184 2.81 -10.61 7.84
CA PHE A 184 3.43 -11.94 7.73
C PHE A 184 4.94 -11.81 7.52
N ASP A 185 5.69 -11.77 8.61
CA ASP A 185 7.16 -11.82 8.59
C ASP A 185 7.70 -12.76 9.68
N PRO A 186 7.67 -14.09 9.45
CA PRO A 186 8.14 -15.07 10.43
C PRO A 186 9.67 -15.06 10.61
N LEU A 187 10.42 -14.48 9.66
CA LEU A 187 11.88 -14.45 9.67
C LEU A 187 12.46 -13.10 10.11
N GLY A 188 11.61 -12.11 10.38
CA GLY A 188 12.04 -10.77 10.80
C GLY A 188 12.90 -10.06 9.76
N LEU A 189 12.70 -10.36 8.47
CA LEU A 189 13.49 -9.79 7.38
C LEU A 189 13.03 -8.39 6.98
N LYS A 190 11.89 -7.93 7.50
CA LYS A 190 11.39 -6.57 7.27
C LYS A 190 12.36 -5.55 7.91
N PRO A 191 13.01 -4.68 7.11
CA PRO A 191 13.87 -3.64 7.65
C PRO A 191 13.05 -2.67 8.51
N THR A 192 13.65 -2.19 9.59
CA THR A 192 13.05 -1.15 10.45
C THR A 192 13.28 0.26 9.91
N ASP A 193 14.27 0.44 9.01
CA ASP A 193 14.52 1.72 8.34
C ASP A 193 13.53 1.96 7.19
N PRO A 194 12.81 3.11 7.16
CA PRO A 194 11.86 3.41 6.10
C PRO A 194 12.43 3.41 4.69
N LYS A 195 13.68 3.84 4.50
CA LYS A 195 14.30 3.90 3.18
C LYS A 195 14.63 2.52 2.66
N GLU A 196 15.23 1.67 3.50
CA GLU A 196 15.51 0.28 3.14
C GLU A 196 14.21 -0.51 2.85
N PHE A 197 13.14 -0.24 3.60
CA PHE A 197 11.83 -0.84 3.34
C PHE A 197 11.28 -0.43 1.96
N ALA A 198 11.35 0.86 1.61
CA ALA A 198 10.94 1.37 0.30
C ALA A 198 11.77 0.79 -0.86
N GLU A 199 13.08 0.60 -0.65
CA GLU A 199 13.96 -0.06 -1.62
C GLU A 199 13.61 -1.53 -1.82
N MET A 200 13.36 -2.27 -0.73
CA MET A 200 12.96 -3.68 -0.78
C MET A 200 11.63 -3.83 -1.53
N GLN A 201 10.64 -3.00 -1.21
CA GLN A 201 9.35 -3.02 -1.91
C GLN A 201 9.51 -2.66 -3.39
N THR A 202 10.42 -1.73 -3.72
CA THR A 202 10.71 -1.40 -5.11
C THR A 202 11.27 -2.61 -5.85
N LYS A 203 12.20 -3.36 -5.25
CA LYS A 203 12.75 -4.60 -5.83
C LYS A 203 11.65 -5.66 -6.01
N GLU A 204 10.77 -5.82 -5.03
CA GLU A 204 9.62 -6.73 -5.12
C GLU A 204 8.71 -6.36 -6.29
N LEU A 205 8.34 -5.08 -6.42
CA LEU A 205 7.46 -4.61 -7.49
C LEU A 205 8.07 -4.81 -8.88
N GLN A 206 9.38 -4.56 -9.06
CA GLN A 206 10.03 -4.76 -10.36
C GLN A 206 10.06 -6.23 -10.76
N ASN A 207 10.41 -7.13 -9.82
CA ASN A 207 10.36 -8.57 -10.07
C ASN A 207 8.92 -9.04 -10.32
N GLY A 208 7.95 -8.51 -9.57
CA GLY A 208 6.53 -8.80 -9.77
C GLY A 208 6.02 -8.37 -11.15
N ARG A 209 6.36 -7.16 -11.62
CA ARG A 209 6.01 -6.68 -12.97
C ARG A 209 6.61 -7.55 -14.07
N LEU A 210 7.89 -7.90 -13.94
CA LEU A 210 8.54 -8.81 -14.87
C LEU A 210 7.86 -10.18 -14.87
N ALA A 211 7.53 -10.71 -13.69
CA ALA A 211 6.86 -12.00 -13.54
C ALA A 211 5.44 -11.99 -14.11
N MET A 212 4.67 -10.90 -13.97
CA MET A 212 3.36 -10.76 -14.59
C MET A 212 3.43 -10.87 -16.12
N LEU A 213 4.43 -10.22 -16.74
CA LEU A 213 4.65 -10.31 -18.18
C LEU A 213 5.13 -11.71 -18.60
N ALA A 214 6.01 -12.32 -17.81
CA ALA A 214 6.52 -13.67 -18.08
C ALA A 214 5.41 -14.73 -17.98
N ALA A 215 4.58 -14.69 -16.93
CA ALA A 215 3.45 -15.60 -16.76
C ALA A 215 2.45 -15.50 -17.92
N MET A 216 2.13 -14.27 -18.35
CA MET A 216 1.29 -14.06 -19.55
C MET A 216 1.95 -14.64 -20.80
N GLY A 217 3.26 -14.41 -20.99
CA GLY A 217 4.02 -14.96 -22.11
C GLY A 217 4.02 -16.49 -22.15
N PHE A 218 4.20 -17.14 -20.99
CA PHE A 218 4.14 -18.59 -20.86
C PHE A 218 2.78 -19.15 -21.24
N ILE A 219 1.69 -18.58 -20.72
CA ILE A 219 0.33 -18.99 -21.05
C ILE A 219 0.07 -18.85 -22.56
N LEU A 220 0.49 -17.74 -23.17
CA LEU A 220 0.29 -17.49 -24.60
C LEU A 220 1.12 -18.43 -25.47
N GLN A 221 2.41 -18.62 -25.16
CA GLN A 221 3.29 -19.53 -25.88
C GLN A 221 2.77 -20.96 -25.84
N GLU A 222 2.32 -21.41 -24.68
CA GLU A 222 1.80 -22.75 -24.51
C GLU A 222 0.46 -22.95 -25.23
N THR A 223 -0.41 -21.93 -25.23
CA THR A 223 -1.68 -21.97 -25.96
C THR A 223 -1.48 -22.05 -27.48
N VAL A 224 -0.42 -21.40 -28.00
CA VAL A 224 -0.17 -21.34 -29.46
C VAL A 224 0.65 -22.55 -29.94
N ASN A 225 1.70 -22.91 -29.19
CA ASN A 225 2.65 -23.95 -29.61
C ASN A 225 2.25 -25.34 -29.10
N GLU A 226 1.37 -25.45 -28.10
CA GLU A 226 0.93 -26.70 -27.47
C GLU A 226 2.09 -27.58 -26.95
N GLN A 227 3.23 -26.96 -26.62
CA GLN A 227 4.45 -27.58 -26.10
C GLN A 227 4.84 -26.98 -24.75
N GLY A 228 5.65 -27.70 -23.98
CA GLY A 228 6.24 -27.19 -22.74
C GLY A 228 7.07 -25.93 -22.97
N ILE A 229 7.24 -25.10 -21.93
CA ILE A 229 7.96 -23.83 -22.02
C ILE A 229 9.47 -24.08 -22.20
N LEU A 230 10.04 -25.05 -21.47
CA LEU A 230 11.43 -25.46 -21.61
C LEU A 230 11.68 -26.19 -22.93
N GLU A 231 10.73 -27.00 -23.39
CA GLU A 231 10.78 -27.61 -24.73
C GLU A 231 10.82 -26.54 -25.83
N ASN A 232 9.96 -25.51 -25.74
CA ASN A 232 9.91 -24.40 -26.68
C ASN A 232 11.16 -23.50 -26.62
N LEU A 233 11.80 -23.41 -25.46
CA LEU A 233 13.09 -22.74 -25.28
C LEU A 233 14.29 -23.58 -25.75
N GLY A 234 14.09 -24.85 -26.12
CA GLY A 234 15.14 -25.77 -26.56
C GLY A 234 16.05 -26.28 -25.43
N VAL A 235 15.59 -26.17 -24.18
CA VAL A 235 16.32 -26.58 -22.97
C VAL A 235 15.70 -27.83 -22.34
N GLY A 236 14.41 -28.11 -22.61
CA GLY A 236 13.73 -29.36 -22.25
C GLY A 236 13.92 -30.43 -23.33
N GLN A 237 14.36 -31.63 -22.92
CA GLN A 237 14.34 -32.84 -23.74
C GLN A 237 13.09 -33.66 -23.47
#